data_AF-A0A0C9XSQ7-F1
#
_entry.id   AF-A0A0C9XSQ7-F1
#
_cell.length_a   1.000
_cell.length_b   1.000
_cell.length_c   1.000
_cell.angle_alpha   90.00
_cell.angle_beta   90.00
_cell.angle_gamma   90.00
#
_symmetry.space_group_name_H-M   'P 1'
#
loop_
_entity.id
_entity.type
_entity.pdbx_description
1 polymer ?
#
loop_
_entity_poly.entity_id
_entity_poly.type
_entity_poly.pdbx_seq_one_letter_code
_entity_poly.pdbx_strand_id
1 'polypeptide(L)'
;VSADLGNGYVLLAKRDRYLTAVRGEEERVIAEYLGLPFAPKIRRWARLHLPNGQITRSEYQELQKAPEDIRMSHNVKHAALDADIASPDHFHFADVALVTAYSQPHTDLLEKSYSVLALCTKPAQPSLQVIKISDIWSVITMIPHRPIIHGVAEERYFLVEKSGMEI
;
A
#
# COMPACT_ATOMS: atom_id res chain seq x y z
N VAL A 1 -14.79 -15.74 6.48
CA VAL A 1 -15.13 -15.43 5.07
C VAL A 1 -13.91 -14.78 4.43
N SER A 2 -13.39 -15.41 3.39
CA SER A 2 -12.44 -14.85 2.43
C SER A 2 -13.17 -14.50 1.13
N ALA A 3 -12.56 -13.67 0.27
CA ALA A 3 -13.03 -13.44 -1.09
C ALA A 3 -11.87 -13.65 -2.05
N ASP A 4 -12.07 -14.54 -3.03
CA ASP A 4 -11.11 -14.81 -4.09
C ASP A 4 -11.27 -13.73 -5.17
N LEU A 5 -10.15 -13.09 -5.54
CA LEU A 5 -10.09 -12.07 -6.58
C LEU A 5 -9.48 -12.61 -7.89
N GLY A 6 -9.15 -13.90 -7.93
CA GLY A 6 -8.46 -14.54 -9.05
C GLY A 6 -6.95 -14.33 -9.03
N ASN A 7 -6.26 -15.04 -9.93
CA ASN A 7 -4.80 -14.95 -10.13
C ASN A 7 -3.95 -15.17 -8.85
N GLY A 8 -4.49 -15.81 -7.82
CA GLY A 8 -3.81 -16.06 -6.54
C GLY A 8 -3.98 -14.95 -5.49
N TYR A 9 -4.74 -13.89 -5.80
CA TYR A 9 -5.08 -12.83 -4.84
C TYR A 9 -6.33 -13.20 -4.03
N VAL A 10 -6.22 -13.12 -2.70
CA VAL A 10 -7.35 -13.46 -1.82
C VAL A 10 -7.47 -12.45 -0.69
N LEU A 11 -8.63 -11.83 -0.55
CA LEU A 11 -8.97 -11.04 0.65
C LEU A 11 -9.25 -11.99 1.81
N LEU A 12 -8.48 -11.89 2.88
CA LEU A 12 -8.54 -12.81 4.00
C LEU A 12 -9.45 -12.31 5.13
N ALA A 13 -9.88 -13.24 5.98
CA ALA A 13 -10.77 -12.95 7.10
C ALA A 13 -10.23 -11.83 8.02
N LYS A 14 -11.16 -11.13 8.70
CA LYS A 14 -11.03 -9.84 9.37
C LYS A 14 -11.25 -8.69 8.37
N ARG A 15 -12.47 -8.15 8.41
CA ARG A 15 -12.98 -7.07 7.56
C ARG A 15 -14.05 -6.33 8.34
N ASP A 16 -14.45 -5.16 7.88
CA ASP A 16 -15.56 -4.44 8.47
C ASP A 16 -16.83 -5.32 8.49
N ARG A 17 -17.50 -5.33 9.64
CA ARG A 17 -18.74 -6.06 9.84
C ARG A 17 -19.86 -5.45 8.99
N TYR A 18 -19.94 -4.13 8.99
CA TYR A 18 -20.93 -3.32 8.28
C TYR A 18 -20.26 -2.49 7.19
N LEU A 19 -21.05 -1.94 6.28
CA LEU A 19 -20.56 -0.93 5.35
C LEU A 19 -20.30 0.37 6.11
N THR A 20 -19.15 0.97 5.89
CA THR A 20 -18.69 2.20 6.57
C THR A 20 -18.67 3.34 5.57
N ALA A 21 -19.18 4.50 5.98
CA ALA A 21 -19.01 5.73 5.21
C ALA A 21 -17.57 6.22 5.35
N VAL A 22 -16.90 6.45 4.23
CA VAL A 22 -15.61 7.15 4.17
C VAL A 22 -15.83 8.66 4.23
N ARG A 23 -14.82 9.41 4.66
CA ARG A 23 -14.88 10.87 4.77
C ARG A 23 -13.54 11.49 4.38
N GLY A 24 -13.56 12.75 3.99
CA GLY A 24 -12.35 13.52 3.72
C GLY A 24 -11.66 13.06 2.44
N GLU A 25 -10.35 12.85 2.51
CA GLU A 25 -9.57 12.49 1.32
C GLU A 25 -9.94 11.10 0.76
N GLU A 26 -10.21 10.11 1.62
CA GLU A 26 -10.66 8.78 1.19
C GLU A 26 -11.94 8.86 0.34
N GLU A 27 -12.92 9.67 0.79
CA GLU A 27 -14.16 9.89 0.06
C GLU A 27 -13.90 10.52 -1.31
N ARG A 28 -13.06 11.55 -1.35
CA ARG A 28 -12.72 12.26 -2.59
C ARG A 28 -12.09 11.32 -3.62
N VAL A 29 -11.05 10.57 -3.23
CA VAL A 29 -10.30 9.70 -4.15
C VAL A 29 -11.14 8.50 -4.60
N ILE A 30 -11.96 7.92 -3.72
CA ILE A 30 -12.86 6.82 -4.09
C ILE A 30 -13.95 7.31 -5.05
N ALA A 31 -14.55 8.48 -4.80
CA ALA A 31 -15.57 9.06 -5.67
C ALA A 31 -15.00 9.36 -7.06
N GLU A 32 -13.83 9.98 -7.12
CA GLU A 32 -13.09 10.27 -8.35
C GLU A 32 -12.78 8.99 -9.14
N TYR A 33 -12.24 7.96 -8.47
CA TYR A 33 -11.94 6.68 -9.09
C TYR A 33 -13.18 5.98 -9.67
N LEU A 34 -14.32 6.06 -8.97
CA LEU A 34 -15.57 5.45 -9.42
C LEU A 34 -16.33 6.28 -10.45
N GLY A 35 -15.90 7.52 -10.74
CA GLY A 35 -16.66 8.46 -11.57
C GLY A 35 -18.02 8.84 -10.97
N LEU A 36 -18.12 8.84 -9.63
CA LEU A 36 -19.35 9.12 -8.89
C LEU A 36 -19.26 10.49 -8.20
N PRO A 37 -20.40 11.18 -7.96
CA PRO A 37 -20.41 12.44 -7.24
C PRO A 37 -20.02 12.31 -5.76
N PHE A 38 -20.21 11.11 -5.17
CA PHE A 38 -19.90 10.80 -3.78
C PHE A 38 -19.44 9.34 -3.65
N ALA A 39 -18.57 9.06 -2.68
CA ALA A 39 -18.13 7.69 -2.44
C ALA A 39 -19.26 6.85 -1.81
N PRO A 40 -19.50 5.62 -2.29
CA PRO A 40 -20.42 4.71 -1.62
C PRO A 40 -19.88 4.29 -0.26
N LYS A 41 -20.73 3.70 0.58
CA LYS A 41 -20.25 3.03 1.79
C LYS A 41 -19.43 1.80 1.39
N ILE A 42 -18.26 1.65 1.98
CA ILE A 42 -17.31 0.60 1.63
C ILE A 42 -17.20 -0.45 2.73
N ARG A 43 -16.52 -1.54 2.44
CA ARG A 43 -16.10 -2.53 3.43
C ARG A 43 -14.59 -2.70 3.34
N ARG A 44 -13.87 -2.34 4.39
CA ARG A 44 -12.40 -2.50 4.42
C ARG A 44 -12.04 -3.92 4.82
N TRP A 45 -10.98 -4.43 4.20
CA TRP A 45 -10.40 -5.72 4.52
C TRP A 45 -9.07 -5.52 5.24
N ALA A 46 -8.77 -6.38 6.22
CA ALA A 46 -7.56 -6.26 7.03
C ALA A 46 -6.33 -6.87 6.35
N ARG A 47 -6.54 -7.82 5.44
CA ARG A 47 -5.49 -8.70 4.95
C ARG A 47 -5.75 -9.10 3.51
N LEU A 48 -4.68 -9.11 2.72
CA LEU A 48 -4.65 -9.58 1.35
C LEU A 48 -3.52 -10.60 1.19
N HIS A 49 -3.86 -11.78 0.70
CA HIS A 49 -2.92 -12.81 0.26
C HIS A 49 -2.51 -12.51 -1.18
N LEU A 50 -1.19 -12.52 -1.45
CA LEU A 50 -0.61 -12.28 -2.76
C LEU A 50 -0.28 -13.62 -3.45
N PRO A 51 -0.14 -13.66 -4.79
CA PRO A 51 0.18 -14.88 -5.53
C PRO A 51 1.52 -15.51 -5.13
N ASN A 52 2.44 -14.71 -4.62
CA ASN A 52 3.75 -15.15 -4.12
C ASN A 52 3.72 -15.73 -2.69
N GLY A 53 2.52 -15.94 -2.12
CA GLY A 53 2.32 -16.50 -0.78
C GLY A 53 2.47 -15.51 0.37
N GLN A 54 2.83 -14.25 0.10
CA GLN A 54 2.91 -13.22 1.13
C GLN A 54 1.51 -12.75 1.55
N ILE A 55 1.37 -12.30 2.81
CA ILE A 55 0.15 -11.67 3.31
C ILE A 55 0.46 -10.22 3.67
N THR A 56 -0.10 -9.28 2.91
CA THR A 56 -0.09 -7.86 3.28
C THR A 56 -1.23 -7.54 4.25
N ARG A 57 -1.03 -6.53 5.08
CA ARG A 57 -2.03 -6.03 6.02
C ARG A 57 -2.42 -4.60 5.68
N SER A 58 -3.67 -4.23 5.92
CA SER A 58 -4.07 -2.83 5.80
C SER A 58 -3.65 -2.04 7.04
N GLU A 59 -3.20 -0.81 6.82
CA GLU A 59 -2.91 0.15 7.89
C GLU A 59 -4.11 0.31 8.83
N TYR A 60 -5.33 0.31 8.28
CA TYR A 60 -6.58 0.31 9.03
C TYR A 60 -6.61 -0.71 10.19
N GLN A 61 -6.14 -1.93 9.96
CA GLN A 61 -6.13 -2.96 11.00
C GLN A 61 -4.94 -2.82 11.95
N GLU A 62 -3.80 -2.33 11.48
CA GLU A 62 -2.59 -2.15 12.28
C GLU A 62 -2.74 -1.00 13.28
N LEU A 63 -3.38 0.10 12.88
CA LEU A 63 -3.67 1.25 13.76
C LEU A 63 -4.62 0.92 14.93
N GLN A 64 -5.30 -0.24 14.89
CA GLN A 64 -6.11 -0.72 16.00
C GLN A 64 -5.31 -1.52 17.04
N LYS A 65 -4.00 -1.70 16.85
CA LYS A 65 -3.12 -2.41 17.77
C LYS A 65 -2.28 -1.42 18.58
N ALA A 66 -1.78 -1.88 19.73
CA ALA A 66 -0.76 -1.15 20.46
C ALA A 66 0.47 -0.96 19.56
N PRO A 67 1.21 0.16 19.65
CA PRO A 67 2.41 0.40 18.85
C PRO A 67 3.43 -0.74 18.89
N GLU A 68 3.51 -1.43 20.03
CA GLU A 68 4.38 -2.58 20.29
C GLU A 68 4.00 -3.83 19.49
N ASP A 69 2.75 -3.93 19.04
CA ASP A 69 2.18 -5.08 18.30
C ASP A 69 2.08 -4.84 16.79
N ILE A 70 2.52 -3.68 16.31
CA ILE A 70 2.53 -3.33 14.88
C ILE A 70 3.66 -4.10 14.21
N ARG A 71 3.31 -5.18 13.52
CA ARG A 71 4.22 -5.81 12.54
C ARG A 71 4.13 -5.00 11.26
N MET A 72 5.24 -4.43 10.79
CA MET A 72 5.30 -3.60 9.58
C MET A 72 5.10 -4.42 8.29
N SER A 73 3.87 -4.90 8.07
CA SER A 73 3.49 -5.75 6.93
C SER A 73 2.48 -5.08 6.00
N HIS A 74 2.31 -3.77 6.10
CA HIS A 74 1.40 -2.97 5.27
C HIS A 74 2.07 -2.29 4.08
N ASN A 75 3.41 -2.28 4.02
CA ASN A 75 4.12 -1.66 2.91
C ASN A 75 4.20 -2.66 1.75
N VAL A 76 3.92 -2.17 0.54
CA VAL A 76 3.91 -3.00 -0.66
C VAL A 76 4.69 -2.33 -1.80
N LYS A 77 5.32 -3.17 -2.63
CA LYS A 77 5.84 -2.76 -3.94
C LYS A 77 4.74 -3.01 -4.97
N HIS A 78 4.45 -2.00 -5.78
CA HIS A 78 3.45 -2.08 -6.84
C HIS A 78 4.02 -1.56 -8.16
N ALA A 79 3.39 -1.93 -9.27
CA ALA A 79 3.72 -1.39 -10.59
C ALA A 79 3.55 0.14 -10.60
N ALA A 80 4.41 0.86 -11.35
CA ALA A 80 4.19 2.27 -11.57
C ALA A 80 2.81 2.48 -12.20
N LEU A 81 2.11 3.55 -11.80
CA LEU A 81 0.83 3.91 -12.38
C LEU A 81 1.06 4.33 -13.84
N ASP A 82 1.06 3.36 -14.76
CA ASP A 82 0.82 3.71 -16.15
C ASP A 82 -0.58 4.30 -16.18
N ALA A 83 -0.68 5.56 -16.58
CA ALA A 83 -1.91 6.34 -16.65
C ALA A 83 -2.91 5.79 -17.68
N ASP A 84 -2.77 4.53 -18.07
CA ASP A 84 -3.80 3.75 -18.72
C ASP A 84 -4.83 3.37 -17.65
N ILE A 85 -5.70 4.34 -17.36
CA ILE A 85 -7.08 4.07 -16.97
C ILE A 85 -7.71 3.32 -18.15
N ALA A 86 -7.31 2.06 -18.33
CA ALA A 86 -7.89 1.16 -19.30
C ALA A 86 -9.38 1.09 -19.00
N SER A 87 -10.16 1.20 -20.09
CA SER A 87 -11.63 1.23 -20.15
C SER A 87 -12.35 0.49 -19.01
N PRO A 88 -13.53 0.98 -18.57
CA PRO A 88 -14.30 0.48 -17.44
C PRO A 88 -14.99 -0.87 -17.69
N ASP A 89 -14.39 -1.77 -18.45
CA ASP A 89 -14.90 -3.13 -18.60
C ASP A 89 -14.44 -3.98 -17.40
N HIS A 90 -15.38 -4.23 -16.50
CA HIS A 90 -15.40 -5.29 -15.48
C HIS A 90 -14.44 -5.20 -14.28
N PHE A 91 -14.05 -4.00 -13.81
CA PHE A 91 -13.42 -3.90 -12.49
C PHE A 91 -14.48 -3.92 -11.38
N HIS A 92 -14.38 -4.88 -10.45
CA HIS A 92 -15.18 -4.83 -9.23
C HIS A 92 -14.45 -3.97 -8.20
N PHE A 93 -15.19 -3.11 -7.49
CA PHE A 93 -14.63 -2.29 -6.41
C PHE A 93 -13.95 -3.12 -5.28
N ALA A 94 -14.14 -4.45 -5.25
CA ALA A 94 -13.41 -5.34 -4.35
C ALA A 94 -11.92 -5.48 -4.70
N ASP A 95 -11.50 -5.08 -5.91
CA ASP A 95 -10.18 -5.37 -6.48
C ASP A 95 -9.19 -4.20 -6.33
N VAL A 96 -9.46 -3.24 -5.45
CA VAL A 96 -8.64 -2.04 -5.28
C VAL A 96 -8.09 -1.88 -3.86
N ALA A 97 -6.97 -1.18 -3.77
CA ALA A 97 -6.36 -0.76 -2.51
C ALA A 97 -6.16 0.76 -2.50
N LEU A 98 -6.36 1.37 -1.32
CA LEU A 98 -5.94 2.74 -1.06
C LEU A 98 -4.53 2.71 -0.49
N VAL A 99 -3.63 3.49 -1.07
CA VAL A 99 -2.22 3.55 -0.69
C VAL A 99 -1.74 4.99 -0.59
N THR A 100 -0.70 5.19 0.23
CA THR A 100 0.09 6.42 0.27
C THR A 100 1.49 6.08 -0.22
N ALA A 101 1.95 6.73 -1.28
CA ALA A 101 3.25 6.45 -1.86
C ALA A 101 4.39 7.08 -1.03
N TYR A 102 5.49 6.35 -0.85
CA TYR A 102 6.75 6.94 -0.41
C TYR A 102 7.35 7.78 -1.55
N SER A 103 8.28 8.68 -1.21
CA SER A 103 9.04 9.41 -2.24
C SER A 103 9.83 8.46 -3.14
N GLN A 104 10.23 8.98 -4.30
CA GLN A 104 11.27 8.32 -5.08
C GLN A 104 12.56 8.15 -4.25
N PRO A 105 13.32 7.07 -4.44
CA PRO A 105 14.59 6.88 -3.76
C PRO A 105 15.56 8.03 -4.04
N HIS A 106 16.41 8.37 -3.07
CA HIS A 106 17.47 9.36 -3.28
C HIS A 106 18.47 8.86 -4.33
N THR A 107 18.53 9.52 -5.49
CA THR A 107 19.32 9.08 -6.66
C THR A 107 20.79 8.86 -6.33
N ASP A 108 21.48 9.84 -5.74
CA ASP A 108 22.91 9.70 -5.44
C ASP A 108 23.25 8.54 -4.50
N LEU A 109 22.39 8.27 -3.51
CA LEU A 109 22.60 7.18 -2.56
C LEU A 109 22.29 5.83 -3.20
N LEU A 110 21.28 5.78 -4.06
CA LEU A 110 20.95 4.59 -4.83
C LEU A 110 22.07 4.25 -5.82
N GLU A 111 22.62 5.24 -6.52
CA GLU A 111 23.76 5.04 -7.44
C GLU A 111 25.02 4.61 -6.71
N LYS A 112 25.39 5.31 -5.63
CA LYS A 112 26.59 4.98 -4.82
C LYS A 112 26.50 3.61 -4.15
N SER A 113 25.29 3.10 -3.94
CA SER A 113 25.05 1.77 -3.38
C SER A 113 24.84 0.68 -4.43
N TYR A 114 25.08 0.96 -5.72
CA TYR A 114 24.83 0.01 -6.82
C TYR A 114 23.40 -0.54 -6.81
N SER A 115 22.43 0.35 -6.60
CA SER A 115 20.99 0.04 -6.53
C SER A 115 20.56 -0.85 -5.36
N VAL A 116 21.43 -1.04 -4.36
CA VAL A 116 21.12 -1.82 -3.15
C VAL A 116 20.34 -0.99 -2.14
N LEU A 117 20.67 0.31 -1.99
CA LEU A 117 20.13 1.16 -0.93
C LEU A 117 19.06 2.14 -1.45
N ALA A 118 17.83 1.67 -1.58
CA ALA A 118 16.68 2.53 -1.88
C ALA A 118 16.20 3.26 -0.60
N LEU A 119 16.59 4.53 -0.46
CA LEU A 119 16.19 5.41 0.64
C LEU A 119 15.09 6.38 0.22
N CYS A 120 13.90 6.19 0.76
CA CYS A 120 12.74 7.03 0.51
C CYS A 120 12.37 7.87 1.73
N THR A 121 11.61 8.94 1.55
CA THR A 121 10.96 9.66 2.65
C THR A 121 9.47 9.38 2.64
N LYS A 122 8.83 9.53 3.81
CA LYS A 122 7.36 9.67 3.83
C LYS A 122 6.99 11.05 3.28
N PRO A 123 5.96 11.16 2.45
CA PRO A 123 5.53 12.45 1.93
C PRO A 123 5.09 13.36 3.08
N ALA A 124 5.53 14.63 3.05
CA ALA A 124 5.13 15.62 4.04
C ALA A 124 3.62 15.92 3.99
N GLN A 125 3.04 15.80 2.80
CA GLN A 125 1.59 15.83 2.56
C GLN A 125 1.23 14.50 1.91
N PRO A 126 0.83 13.48 2.69
CA PRO A 126 0.42 12.21 2.13
C PRO A 126 -0.78 12.44 1.22
N SER A 127 -0.70 11.91 0.00
CA SER A 127 -1.83 11.88 -0.92
C SER A 127 -2.26 10.43 -1.11
N LEU A 128 -3.56 10.19 -0.91
CA LEU A 128 -4.14 8.88 -1.12
C LEU A 128 -4.31 8.61 -2.62
N GLN A 129 -3.97 7.39 -3.01
CA GLN A 129 -4.09 6.91 -4.38
C GLN A 129 -4.83 5.57 -4.37
N VAL A 130 -5.67 5.35 -5.38
CA VAL A 130 -6.31 4.06 -5.62
C VAL A 130 -5.48 3.30 -6.64
N ILE A 131 -5.07 2.09 -6.28
CA ILE A 131 -4.37 1.15 -7.17
C ILE A 131 -5.18 -0.14 -7.29
N LYS A 132 -4.98 -0.88 -8.39
CA LYS A 132 -5.53 -2.24 -8.48
C LYS A 132 -4.71 -3.17 -7.60
N ILE A 133 -5.38 -4.12 -6.96
CA ILE A 133 -4.72 -5.16 -6.17
C ILE A 133 -3.77 -6.00 -7.04
N SER A 134 -4.10 -6.20 -8.31
CA SER A 134 -3.23 -6.88 -9.29
C SER A 134 -1.88 -6.21 -9.48
N ASP A 135 -1.77 -4.91 -9.19
CA ASP A 135 -0.53 -4.16 -9.36
C ASP A 135 0.38 -4.35 -8.16
N ILE A 136 -0.09 -4.94 -7.06
CA ILE A 136 0.67 -5.26 -5.86
C ILE A 136 1.49 -6.54 -6.09
N TRP A 137 2.81 -6.39 -6.19
CA TRP A 137 3.72 -7.49 -6.51
C TRP A 137 4.27 -8.19 -5.26
N SER A 138 4.59 -7.43 -4.21
CA SER A 138 5.17 -7.98 -2.99
C SER A 138 4.97 -7.10 -1.77
N VAL A 139 5.05 -7.73 -0.60
CA VAL A 139 5.19 -7.07 0.70
C VAL A 139 6.66 -6.71 0.91
N ILE A 140 6.89 -5.44 1.24
CA ILE A 140 8.20 -4.90 1.57
C ILE A 140 8.22 -4.42 3.02
N THR A 141 9.43 -4.25 3.55
CA THR A 141 9.63 -3.59 4.84
C THR A 141 10.32 -2.26 4.60
N MET A 142 9.75 -1.18 5.12
CA MET A 142 10.34 0.15 5.09
C MET A 142 11.00 0.42 6.44
N ILE A 143 12.30 0.20 6.56
CA ILE A 143 13.03 0.29 7.83
C ILE A 143 13.40 1.76 8.09
N PRO A 144 12.97 2.37 9.21
CA PRO A 144 13.40 3.71 9.56
C PRO A 144 14.92 3.81 9.64
N HIS A 145 15.50 4.82 8.99
CA HIS A 145 16.91 5.11 8.94
C HIS A 145 17.16 6.62 9.05
N ARG A 146 18.26 7.03 9.67
CA ARG A 146 18.61 8.44 9.85
C ARG A 146 20.02 8.74 9.34
N PRO A 147 20.25 8.70 8.01
CA PRO A 147 21.54 9.00 7.43
C PRO A 147 21.85 10.51 7.54
N ILE A 148 23.15 10.83 7.55
CA ILE A 148 23.63 12.20 7.42
C ILE A 148 23.85 12.48 5.94
N ILE A 149 23.08 13.41 5.38
CA ILE A 149 23.12 13.81 3.96
C ILE A 149 23.44 15.29 3.93
N HIS A 150 24.50 15.68 3.21
CA HIS A 150 24.99 17.07 3.17
C HIS A 150 25.17 17.73 4.56
N GLY A 151 25.57 16.94 5.56
CA GLY A 151 25.79 17.41 6.94
C GLY A 151 24.53 17.50 7.80
N VAL A 152 23.35 17.13 7.28
CA VAL A 152 22.07 17.15 8.01
C VAL A 152 21.57 15.73 8.20
N ALA A 153 21.13 15.40 9.41
CA ALA A 153 20.45 14.13 9.67
C ALA A 153 19.03 14.20 9.11
N GLU A 154 18.71 13.30 8.18
CA GLU A 154 17.39 13.24 7.55
C GLU A 154 16.65 11.96 7.96
N GLU A 155 15.35 12.04 8.22
CA GLU A 155 14.54 10.85 8.45
C GLU A 155 14.14 10.19 7.12
N ARG A 156 14.63 8.97 6.90
CA ARG A 156 14.43 8.20 5.68
C ARG A 156 14.03 6.77 6.01
N TYR A 157 13.60 6.04 5.00
CA TYR A 157 13.17 4.66 5.11
C TYR A 157 13.89 3.83 4.05
N PHE A 158 14.58 2.78 4.49
CA PHE A 158 15.25 1.85 3.61
C PHE A 158 14.28 0.73 3.21
N LEU A 159 14.12 0.52 1.91
CA LEU A 159 13.31 -0.57 1.37
C LEU A 159 14.05 -1.90 1.48
N VAL A 160 13.42 -2.86 2.12
CA VAL A 160 13.85 -4.27 2.15
C VAL A 160 12.77 -5.14 1.55
N GLU A 161 13.10 -5.88 0.50
CA GLU A 161 12.22 -6.91 -0.01
C GLU A 161 12.22 -8.10 0.96
N LYS A 162 11.03 -8.48 1.43
CA LYS A 162 10.90 -9.65 2.30
C LYS A 162 10.96 -10.89 1.41
N SER A 163 11.92 -11.77 1.64
CA SER A 163 11.92 -13.10 1.00
C SER A 163 10.60 -13.79 1.31
N GLY A 164 9.85 -14.18 0.27
CA GLY A 164 8.48 -14.69 0.38
C GLY A 164 8.39 -16.02 1.11
N MET A 165 8.31 -15.99 2.43
CA MET A 165 7.79 -17.07 3.27
C MET A 165 7.22 -16.46 4.56
N GLU A 166 5.89 -16.33 4.62
CA GLU A 166 5.17 -16.39 5.90
C GLU A 166 4.42 -17.72 5.90
N ILE A 167 4.95 -18.70 6.64
CA ILE A 167 4.29 -19.98 6.92
C ILE A 167 3.26 -19.77 8.02
#